data_AF-A0A7W6IGN7-F1
#
_entry.id   AF-A0A7W6IGN7-F1
#
_cell.length_a   1.000
_cell.length_b   1.000
_cell.length_c   1.000
_cell.angle_alpha   90.00
_cell.angle_beta   90.00
_cell.angle_gamma   90.00
#
_symmetry.space_group_name_H-M   'P 1'
#
loop_
_entity.id
_entity.type
_entity.pdbx_description
1 polymer ?
#
loop_
_entity_poly.entity_id
_entity_poly.type
_entity_poly.pdbx_seq_one_letter_code
_entity_poly.pdbx_strand_id
1 'polypeptide(L)'
;MRWFNAMSNPKLFISYSWSSPEHEAWVLKFAGELRSQGIDVILDKWDLKPGHDANAFMESMVTDETVTKVVLVCDKKYAEKSNNRAGGAGTEAQIITPQLYAKRAQDKFVAVIREKDEAGKAYLPVYYGSRIYIDLADEANYATEFERLVRWAWDKPVDVKPELGKIPSFLREEDNAIKLATSVPFRRAIEAIRNGRDNSVIATSDYLATVLSELDKFRISAVGKPEFDEIFVKNIDDFLPYRNELIELFIAVAKYNCDEPMLEELHRFFEGILPFFKRPENVGTYTDVDYDNFKFIGHELFLYCIGALVSRGRFDAAAYFVNNEYFVASSIGNRLNPMRTFVVFRNHLQTLELRNRRLGLNRSSLHADLLKTRSEATGIDFRHLMTADLFLYLRSHKEDQSRPWWPETLLYAAFDPITFEVFARAKSKAYFERIKPLLGVADKEEFVRRITQIYARPERIPKWSWDSLDVKELVQLDAIATT
;
A
#
# COMPACT_ATOMS: atom_id res chain seq x y z
N MET A 1 -19.38 22.08 2.70
CA MET A 1 -20.77 22.06 3.23
C MET A 1 -21.39 20.69 2.95
N ARG A 2 -21.44 19.82 3.96
CA ARG A 2 -22.27 18.61 3.98
C ARG A 2 -22.87 18.50 5.38
N TRP A 3 -24.15 18.87 5.46
CA TRP A 3 -25.20 18.55 6.43
C TRP A 3 -24.78 18.00 7.80
N PHE A 4 -24.80 18.85 8.83
CA PHE A 4 -25.09 18.43 10.19
C PHE A 4 -26.55 17.96 10.22
N ASN A 5 -26.79 16.65 10.22
CA ASN A 5 -28.10 16.13 10.63
C ASN A 5 -28.27 16.56 12.10
N ALA A 6 -29.35 17.29 12.40
CA ALA A 6 -29.70 17.59 13.78
C ALA A 6 -29.89 16.25 14.50
N MET A 7 -29.02 15.91 15.46
CA MET A 7 -29.23 14.73 16.30
C MET A 7 -30.51 14.96 17.10
N SER A 8 -31.59 14.29 16.72
CA SER A 8 -32.82 14.27 17.52
C SER A 8 -32.54 13.52 18.82
N ASN A 9 -32.92 14.12 19.95
CA ASN A 9 -32.80 13.49 21.27
C ASN A 9 -33.52 12.13 21.28
N PRO A 10 -32.93 11.07 21.84
CA PRO A 10 -33.58 9.77 21.92
C PRO A 10 -34.81 9.85 22.84
N LYS A 11 -35.94 9.27 22.39
CA LYS A 11 -37.12 9.12 23.22
C LYS A 11 -37.08 7.77 23.93
N LEU A 12 -37.11 7.81 25.26
CA LEU A 12 -36.94 6.63 26.11
C LEU A 12 -38.15 6.45 27.01
N PHE A 13 -38.80 5.30 26.95
CA PHE A 13 -39.88 4.95 27.85
C PHE A 13 -39.38 4.14 29.05
N ILE A 14 -39.84 4.45 30.26
CA ILE A 14 -39.51 3.71 31.49
C ILE A 14 -40.72 2.87 31.93
N SER A 15 -40.56 1.55 31.86
CA SER A 15 -41.52 0.57 32.37
C SER A 15 -41.09 0.08 33.75
N TYR A 16 -41.92 0.30 34.77
CA TYR A 16 -41.62 -0.05 36.17
C TYR A 16 -42.90 -0.46 36.91
N SER A 17 -42.74 -1.05 38.09
CA SER A 17 -43.84 -1.45 38.98
C SER A 17 -44.02 -0.45 40.11
N TRP A 18 -45.26 -0.21 40.52
CA TRP A 18 -45.57 0.57 41.73
C TRP A 18 -45.36 -0.31 42.97
N SER A 19 -44.08 -0.54 43.28
CA SER A 19 -43.66 -1.48 44.30
C SER A 19 -43.68 -0.90 45.70
N SER A 20 -43.22 0.34 45.84
CA SER A 20 -43.24 1.11 47.09
C SER A 20 -43.11 2.61 46.77
N PRO A 21 -43.53 3.51 47.68
CA PRO A 21 -43.31 4.95 47.51
C PRO A 21 -41.83 5.31 47.32
N GLU A 22 -40.92 4.58 47.96
CA GLU A 22 -39.47 4.74 47.82
C GLU A 22 -38.97 4.38 46.42
N HIS A 23 -39.45 3.25 45.87
CA HIS A 23 -39.13 2.84 44.51
C HIS A 23 -39.65 3.85 43.49
N GLU A 24 -40.88 4.33 43.67
CA GLU A 24 -41.47 5.34 42.79
C GLU A 24 -40.70 6.68 42.84
N ALA A 25 -40.26 7.12 44.02
CA ALA A 25 -39.44 8.30 44.18
C ALA A 25 -38.06 8.13 43.51
N TRP A 26 -37.47 6.93 43.61
CA TRP A 26 -36.23 6.61 42.92
C TRP A 26 -36.38 6.63 41.40
N VAL A 27 -37.45 6.02 40.85
CA VAL A 27 -37.73 6.03 39.40
C VAL A 27 -37.91 7.46 38.89
N LEU A 28 -38.60 8.33 39.65
CA LEU A 28 -38.74 9.75 39.30
C LEU A 28 -37.40 10.48 39.26
N LYS A 29 -36.53 10.24 40.25
CA LYS A 29 -35.17 10.82 40.29
C LYS A 29 -34.35 10.33 39.09
N PHE A 30 -34.33 9.02 38.86
CA PHE A 30 -33.63 8.37 37.75
C PHE A 30 -34.10 8.90 36.37
N ALA A 31 -35.41 9.06 36.20
CA ALA A 31 -35.98 9.66 35.00
C ALA A 31 -35.51 11.12 34.80
N GLY A 32 -35.45 11.90 35.89
CA GLY A 32 -34.91 13.26 35.86
C GLY A 32 -33.42 13.32 35.48
N GLU A 33 -32.62 12.39 36.00
CA GLU A 33 -31.20 12.27 35.67
C GLU A 33 -31.01 11.93 34.19
N LEU A 34 -31.79 11.00 33.62
CA LEU A 34 -31.76 10.70 32.18
C LEU A 34 -32.15 11.92 31.33
N ARG A 35 -33.17 12.69 31.74
CA ARG A 35 -33.53 13.95 31.06
C ARG A 35 -32.42 14.98 31.10
N SER A 36 -31.65 15.06 32.19
CA SER A 36 -30.47 15.94 32.28
C SER A 36 -29.38 15.60 31.27
N GLN A 37 -29.36 14.36 30.76
CA GLN A 37 -28.43 13.87 29.73
C GLN A 37 -28.99 14.02 28.30
N GLY A 38 -30.05 14.82 28.12
CA GLY A 38 -30.65 15.10 26.82
C GLY A 38 -31.50 13.96 26.25
N ILE A 39 -31.93 13.02 27.08
CA ILE A 39 -32.84 11.92 26.70
C ILE A 39 -34.28 12.38 26.99
N ASP A 40 -35.17 12.28 26.00
CA ASP A 40 -36.58 12.62 26.21
C ASP A 40 -37.32 11.44 26.86
N VAL A 41 -37.38 11.46 28.19
CA VAL A 41 -37.97 10.38 28.97
C VAL A 41 -39.50 10.51 29.01
N ILE A 42 -40.18 9.43 28.65
CA ILE A 42 -41.62 9.23 28.79
C ILE A 42 -41.88 8.39 30.04
N LEU A 43 -42.73 8.89 30.93
CA LEU A 43 -43.02 8.29 32.22
C LEU A 43 -44.52 8.38 32.51
N ASP A 44 -45.10 7.29 33.01
CA ASP A 44 -46.52 7.23 33.39
C ASP A 44 -46.99 8.43 34.24
N LYS A 45 -46.20 8.83 35.25
CA LYS A 45 -46.51 9.95 36.16
C LYS A 45 -46.50 11.32 35.50
N TRP A 46 -45.87 11.45 34.32
CA TRP A 46 -45.81 12.70 33.57
C TRP A 46 -46.81 12.72 32.41
N ASP A 47 -47.05 11.56 31.79
CA ASP A 47 -47.71 11.46 30.49
C ASP A 47 -49.12 10.85 30.53
N LEU A 48 -49.47 10.09 31.59
CA LEU A 48 -50.84 9.57 31.78
C LEU A 48 -51.72 10.57 32.55
N LYS A 49 -52.89 10.88 31.99
CA LYS A 49 -53.92 11.75 32.62
C LYS A 49 -55.15 10.93 33.02
N PRO A 50 -55.95 11.39 34.00
CA PRO A 50 -57.23 10.76 34.33
C PRO A 50 -58.10 10.56 33.09
N GLY A 51 -58.55 9.32 32.83
CA GLY A 51 -59.36 8.94 31.66
C GLY A 51 -58.58 8.27 30.52
N HIS A 52 -57.25 8.19 30.58
CA HIS A 52 -56.46 7.43 29.61
C HIS A 52 -56.59 5.91 29.85
N ASP A 53 -56.64 5.13 28.76
CA ASP A 53 -56.46 3.68 28.82
C ASP A 53 -54.96 3.37 28.89
N ALA A 54 -54.51 2.94 30.06
CA ALA A 54 -53.10 2.66 30.29
C ALA A 54 -52.60 1.44 29.46
N ASN A 55 -53.47 0.49 29.08
CA ASN A 55 -53.05 -0.65 28.26
C ASN A 55 -52.73 -0.18 26.83
N ALA A 56 -53.60 0.67 26.28
CA ALA A 56 -53.39 1.30 24.99
C ALA A 56 -52.15 2.20 25.00
N PHE A 57 -51.91 2.91 26.11
CA PHE A 57 -50.70 3.72 26.29
C PHE A 57 -49.43 2.86 26.24
N MET A 58 -49.35 1.75 26.98
CA MET A 58 -48.19 0.86 26.93
C MET A 58 -47.94 0.26 25.55
N GLU A 59 -49.00 -0.18 24.87
CA GLU A 59 -48.89 -0.70 23.52
C GLU A 59 -48.35 0.38 22.58
N SER A 60 -48.80 1.63 22.73
CA SER A 60 -48.28 2.76 21.95
C SER A 60 -46.79 3.03 22.20
N MET A 61 -46.30 2.94 23.45
CA MET A 61 -44.87 3.17 23.76
C MET A 61 -43.94 2.12 23.14
N VAL A 62 -44.45 0.90 22.97
CA VAL A 62 -43.69 -0.19 22.33
C VAL A 62 -43.81 -0.14 20.80
N THR A 63 -44.98 0.25 20.30
CA THR A 63 -45.29 0.23 18.87
C THR A 63 -44.87 1.48 18.12
N ASP A 64 -44.85 2.65 18.76
CA ASP A 64 -44.40 3.92 18.21
C ASP A 64 -42.91 3.85 17.82
N GLU A 65 -42.64 4.18 16.56
CA GLU A 65 -41.30 4.23 15.99
C GLU A 65 -40.48 5.42 16.50
N THR A 66 -41.15 6.47 17.00
CA THR A 66 -40.45 7.63 17.59
C THR A 66 -39.86 7.30 18.96
N VAL A 67 -40.39 6.28 19.66
CA VAL A 67 -39.81 5.76 20.90
C VAL A 67 -38.69 4.79 20.54
N THR A 68 -37.45 5.25 20.65
CA THR A 68 -36.27 4.50 20.21
C THR A 68 -35.78 3.50 21.25
N LYS A 69 -36.08 3.73 22.54
CA LYS A 69 -35.54 2.95 23.66
C LYS A 69 -36.59 2.69 24.74
N VAL A 70 -36.52 1.53 25.39
CA VAL A 70 -37.39 1.12 26.50
C VAL A 70 -36.54 0.55 27.63
N VAL A 71 -36.62 1.16 28.80
CA VAL A 71 -36.00 0.68 30.03
C VAL A 71 -37.02 -0.11 30.84
N LEU A 72 -36.65 -1.32 31.25
CA LEU A 72 -37.40 -2.13 32.20
C LEU A 72 -36.74 -1.98 33.56
N VAL A 73 -37.35 -1.25 34.49
CA VAL A 73 -36.86 -1.18 35.87
C VAL A 73 -37.34 -2.43 36.58
N CYS A 74 -36.44 -3.40 36.71
CA CYS A 74 -36.74 -4.70 37.24
C CYS A 74 -36.39 -4.77 38.73
N ASP A 75 -37.44 -4.92 39.54
CA ASP A 75 -37.37 -5.35 40.93
C ASP A 75 -38.10 -6.71 41.08
N LYS A 76 -38.12 -7.25 42.30
CA LYS A 76 -38.77 -8.52 42.63
C LYS A 76 -40.24 -8.52 42.21
N LYS A 77 -40.98 -7.45 42.53
CA LYS A 77 -42.40 -7.34 42.18
C LYS A 77 -42.60 -7.25 40.67
N TYR A 78 -41.76 -6.52 39.95
CA TYR A 78 -41.79 -6.40 38.50
C TYR A 78 -41.59 -7.77 37.86
N ALA A 79 -40.57 -8.51 38.29
CA ALA A 79 -40.27 -9.84 37.78
C ALA A 79 -41.42 -10.83 38.07
N GLU A 80 -41.92 -10.88 39.32
CA GLU A 80 -43.05 -11.74 39.71
C GLU A 80 -44.31 -11.45 38.89
N LYS A 81 -44.71 -10.18 38.80
CA LYS A 81 -45.89 -9.75 38.05
C LYS A 81 -45.75 -10.04 36.56
N SER A 82 -44.58 -9.77 36.01
CA SER A 82 -44.25 -10.04 34.61
C SER A 82 -44.31 -11.54 34.28
N ASN A 83 -43.82 -12.39 35.18
CA ASN A 83 -43.83 -13.85 35.00
C ASN A 83 -45.23 -14.44 35.17
N ASN A 84 -46.02 -13.94 36.13
CA ASN A 84 -47.39 -14.40 36.36
C ASN A 84 -48.34 -14.06 35.19
N ARG A 85 -48.02 -13.03 34.39
CA ARG A 85 -48.79 -12.69 33.16
C ARG A 85 -48.64 -13.69 32.03
N ALA A 86 -47.63 -14.57 32.05
CA ALA A 86 -47.55 -15.66 31.09
C ALA A 86 -48.78 -16.60 31.18
N GLY A 87 -49.50 -16.60 32.31
CA GLY A 87 -50.73 -17.37 32.54
C GLY A 87 -52.05 -16.66 32.24
N GLY A 88 -52.06 -15.41 31.75
CA GLY A 88 -53.28 -14.75 31.23
C GLY A 88 -54.23 -14.08 32.24
N ALA A 89 -53.84 -13.90 33.51
CA ALA A 89 -54.67 -13.20 34.50
C ALA A 89 -53.90 -12.05 35.19
N GLY A 90 -54.07 -10.82 34.71
CA GLY A 90 -53.55 -9.63 35.39
C GLY A 90 -53.69 -8.32 34.59
N THR A 91 -54.39 -7.34 35.17
CA THR A 91 -54.74 -6.04 34.59
C THR A 91 -53.92 -4.87 35.18
N GLU A 92 -52.58 -4.93 35.16
CA GLU A 92 -51.80 -3.72 35.49
C GLU A 92 -51.09 -3.17 34.25
N ALA A 93 -51.55 -2.03 33.80
CA ALA A 93 -51.22 -1.49 32.50
C ALA A 93 -49.84 -0.81 32.44
N GLN A 94 -48.84 -1.25 33.20
CA GLN A 94 -47.52 -0.61 33.32
C GLN A 94 -46.33 -1.58 33.19
N ILE A 95 -46.60 -2.87 32.97
CA ILE A 95 -45.56 -3.92 32.86
C ILE A 95 -45.60 -4.52 31.46
N ILE A 96 -44.44 -4.55 30.80
CA ILE A 96 -44.27 -5.14 29.46
C ILE A 96 -44.58 -6.65 29.49
N THR A 97 -45.38 -7.11 28.53
CA THR A 97 -45.73 -8.53 28.39
C THR A 97 -44.70 -9.28 27.53
N PRO A 98 -44.56 -10.61 27.70
CA PRO A 98 -43.67 -11.42 26.86
C PRO A 98 -44.00 -11.30 25.36
N GLN A 99 -45.29 -11.15 25.03
CA GLN A 99 -45.78 -11.04 23.65
C GLN A 99 -45.36 -9.72 22.98
N LEU A 100 -45.42 -8.60 23.72
CA LEU A 100 -44.96 -7.30 23.24
C LEU A 100 -43.43 -7.26 23.09
N TYR A 101 -42.72 -7.89 24.04
CA TYR A 101 -41.27 -8.01 24.00
C TYR A 101 -40.78 -8.79 22.75
N ALA A 102 -41.46 -9.88 22.39
CA ALA A 102 -41.08 -10.74 21.27
C ALA A 102 -41.31 -10.11 19.88
N LYS A 103 -42.21 -9.12 19.77
CA LYS A 103 -42.63 -8.50 18.48
C LYS A 103 -41.73 -7.34 18.02
N ARG A 104 -40.66 -7.01 18.74
CA ARG A 104 -39.81 -5.84 18.48
C ARG A 104 -38.33 -6.18 18.51
N ALA A 105 -37.53 -5.31 17.90
CA ALA A 105 -36.09 -5.47 17.82
C ALA A 105 -35.48 -5.50 19.24
N GLN A 106 -34.51 -6.40 19.44
CA GLN A 106 -34.00 -6.73 20.77
C GLN A 106 -33.13 -5.61 21.38
N ASP A 107 -32.57 -4.75 20.54
CA ASP A 107 -31.78 -3.56 20.87
C ASP A 107 -32.61 -2.39 21.41
N LYS A 108 -33.94 -2.46 21.28
CA LYS A 108 -34.88 -1.47 21.83
C LYS A 108 -35.04 -1.57 23.35
N PHE A 109 -34.77 -2.72 23.97
CA PHE A 109 -35.03 -2.94 25.40
C PHE A 109 -33.75 -3.14 26.21
N VAL A 110 -33.70 -2.56 27.41
CA VAL A 110 -32.68 -2.87 28.42
C VAL A 110 -33.32 -3.00 29.80
N ALA A 111 -32.91 -4.02 30.57
CA ALA A 111 -33.27 -4.13 31.98
C ALA A 111 -32.30 -3.31 32.84
N VAL A 112 -32.85 -2.57 33.78
CA VAL A 112 -32.14 -1.84 34.83
C VAL A 112 -32.59 -2.43 36.15
N ILE A 113 -31.65 -2.84 36.99
CA ILE A 113 -31.97 -3.37 38.33
C ILE A 113 -31.60 -2.36 39.41
N ARG A 114 -32.38 -2.37 40.49
CA ARG A 114 -32.11 -1.59 41.70
C ARG A 114 -31.96 -2.46 42.95
N GLU A 115 -32.27 -3.74 42.85
CA GLU A 115 -32.15 -4.71 43.94
C GLU A 115 -31.70 -6.08 43.42
N LYS A 116 -31.11 -6.86 44.33
CA LYS A 116 -30.62 -8.22 44.11
C LYS A 116 -31.15 -9.12 45.22
N ASP A 117 -31.22 -10.41 44.97
CA ASP A 117 -31.57 -11.40 45.98
C ASP A 117 -30.41 -11.65 46.97
N GLU A 118 -30.67 -12.48 48.00
CA GLU A 118 -29.70 -12.85 49.03
C GLU A 118 -28.43 -13.54 48.48
N ALA A 119 -28.50 -14.09 47.26
CA ALA A 119 -27.37 -14.70 46.57
C ALA A 119 -26.67 -13.73 45.59
N GLY A 120 -27.07 -12.45 45.57
CA GLY A 120 -26.52 -11.43 44.69
C GLY A 120 -27.03 -11.48 43.25
N LYS A 121 -28.11 -12.21 42.98
CA LYS A 121 -28.69 -12.36 41.64
C LYS A 121 -29.76 -11.30 41.37
N ALA A 122 -29.76 -10.80 40.15
CA ALA A 122 -30.72 -9.83 39.63
C ALA A 122 -32.15 -10.41 39.53
N TYR A 123 -33.16 -9.62 39.90
CA TYR A 123 -34.55 -9.92 39.61
C TYR A 123 -34.87 -9.54 38.16
N LEU A 124 -35.03 -10.52 37.27
CA LEU A 124 -35.32 -10.31 35.85
C LEU A 124 -36.53 -11.14 35.43
N PRO A 125 -37.40 -10.64 34.53
CA PRO A 125 -38.43 -11.46 33.89
C PRO A 125 -37.83 -12.66 33.15
N VAL A 126 -38.51 -13.80 33.19
CA VAL A 126 -38.05 -15.06 32.56
C VAL A 126 -37.79 -14.88 31.06
N TYR A 127 -38.61 -14.07 30.37
CA TYR A 127 -38.45 -13.79 28.94
C TYR A 127 -37.23 -12.92 28.61
N TYR A 128 -36.67 -12.20 29.58
CA TYR A 128 -35.46 -11.40 29.39
C TYR A 128 -34.20 -12.30 29.31
N GLY A 129 -34.28 -13.52 29.86
CA GLY A 129 -33.28 -14.57 29.71
C GLY A 129 -31.92 -14.18 30.28
N SER A 130 -30.85 -14.56 29.58
CA SER A 130 -29.44 -14.28 29.94
C SER A 130 -28.89 -12.99 29.32
N ARG A 131 -29.75 -12.05 28.93
CA ARG A 131 -29.34 -10.80 28.28
C ARG A 131 -28.64 -9.88 29.27
N ILE A 132 -27.75 -9.04 28.73
CA ILE A 132 -27.03 -8.03 29.49
C ILE A 132 -28.04 -7.03 30.09
N TYR A 133 -27.87 -6.69 31.35
CA TYR A 133 -28.64 -5.67 32.07
C TYR A 133 -27.70 -4.61 32.65
N ILE A 134 -28.26 -3.49 33.08
CA ILE A 134 -27.56 -2.41 33.76
C ILE A 134 -27.83 -2.53 35.26
N ASP A 135 -26.78 -2.49 36.06
CA ASP A 135 -26.85 -2.69 37.50
C ASP A 135 -26.71 -1.37 38.27
N LEU A 136 -27.84 -0.82 38.72
CA LEU A 136 -27.88 0.39 39.55
C LEU A 136 -28.18 0.07 41.03
N ALA A 137 -28.06 -1.20 41.43
CA ALA A 137 -28.24 -1.60 42.83
C ALA A 137 -27.05 -1.20 43.70
N ASP A 138 -25.83 -1.29 43.15
CA ASP A 138 -24.59 -0.96 43.84
C ASP A 138 -24.24 0.54 43.71
N GLU A 139 -24.19 1.25 44.84
CA GLU A 139 -23.86 2.68 44.87
C GLU A 139 -22.43 2.97 44.40
N ALA A 140 -21.48 2.04 44.62
CA ALA A 140 -20.09 2.23 44.21
C ALA A 140 -19.94 2.26 42.68
N ASN A 141 -20.81 1.55 41.96
CA ASN A 141 -20.76 1.39 40.50
C ASN A 141 -21.83 2.21 39.76
N TYR A 142 -22.69 2.93 40.51
CA TYR A 142 -23.83 3.66 39.97
C TYR A 142 -23.45 4.60 38.82
N ALA A 143 -22.42 5.43 38.99
CA ALA A 143 -22.02 6.41 37.98
C ALA A 143 -21.59 5.75 36.66
N THR A 144 -20.81 4.67 36.73
CA THR A 144 -20.30 3.94 35.56
C THR A 144 -21.44 3.24 34.82
N GLU A 145 -22.32 2.56 35.54
CA GLU A 145 -23.46 1.85 34.95
C GLU A 145 -24.53 2.82 34.41
N PHE A 146 -24.70 3.97 35.05
CA PHE A 146 -25.54 5.05 34.53
C PHE A 146 -24.98 5.64 33.23
N GLU A 147 -23.67 5.91 33.14
CA GLU A 147 -23.03 6.34 31.88
C GLU A 147 -23.24 5.32 30.77
N ARG A 148 -23.10 4.03 31.09
CA ARG A 148 -23.31 2.93 30.14
C ARG A 148 -24.74 2.88 29.62
N LEU A 149 -25.73 3.16 30.47
CA LEU A 149 -27.13 3.30 30.06
C LEU A 149 -27.35 4.51 29.14
N VAL A 150 -26.78 5.66 29.47
CA VAL A 150 -26.86 6.88 28.64
C VAL A 150 -26.28 6.62 27.26
N ARG A 151 -25.10 5.98 27.20
CA ARG A 151 -24.45 5.56 25.95
C ARG A 151 -25.33 4.62 25.12
N TRP A 152 -25.98 3.65 25.76
CA TRP A 152 -26.94 2.76 25.10
C TRP A 152 -28.15 3.53 24.54
N ALA A 153 -28.67 4.52 25.28
CA ALA A 153 -29.80 5.33 24.83
C ALA A 153 -29.48 6.16 23.58
N TRP A 154 -28.20 6.54 23.42
CA TRP A 154 -27.68 7.31 22.28
C TRP A 154 -27.10 6.44 21.15
N ASP A 155 -27.15 5.11 21.24
CA ASP A 155 -26.50 4.18 20.30
C ASP A 155 -24.99 4.43 20.13
N LYS A 156 -24.32 4.83 21.21
CA LYS A 156 -22.86 5.12 21.26
C LYS A 156 -22.14 4.19 22.24
N PRO A 157 -21.87 2.92 21.86
CA PRO A 157 -21.20 1.98 22.75
C PRO A 157 -19.79 2.46 23.16
N VAL A 158 -19.30 1.98 24.31
CA VAL A 158 -17.96 2.30 24.81
C VAL A 158 -16.87 1.84 23.83
N ASP A 159 -17.04 0.65 23.28
CA ASP A 159 -16.11 0.06 22.31
C ASP A 159 -16.68 0.22 20.90
N VAL A 160 -16.25 1.27 20.20
CA VAL A 160 -16.55 1.45 18.78
C VAL A 160 -15.58 0.59 17.97
N LYS A 161 -16.11 -0.34 17.16
CA LYS A 161 -15.30 -1.14 16.24
C LYS A 161 -14.49 -0.19 15.34
N PRO A 162 -13.14 -0.28 15.31
CA PRO A 162 -12.34 0.58 14.47
C PRO A 162 -12.69 0.35 12.99
N GLU A 163 -12.47 1.37 12.17
CA GLU A 163 -12.64 1.25 10.71
C GLU A 163 -11.80 0.08 10.18
N LEU A 164 -12.38 -0.68 9.25
CA LEU A 164 -11.66 -1.75 8.57
C LEU A 164 -10.48 -1.14 7.79
N GLY A 165 -9.26 -1.54 8.15
CA GLY A 165 -8.08 -1.24 7.35
C GLY A 165 -8.22 -1.80 5.94
N LYS A 166 -7.47 -1.24 4.99
CA LYS A 166 -7.37 -1.83 3.63
C LYS A 166 -6.86 -3.26 3.75
N ILE A 167 -7.43 -4.18 2.98
CA ILE A 167 -6.93 -5.55 2.87
C ILE A 167 -5.41 -5.48 2.61
N PRO A 168 -4.57 -6.09 3.47
CA PRO A 168 -3.15 -6.16 3.23
C PRO A 168 -2.88 -6.77 1.85
N SER A 169 -2.02 -6.13 1.06
CA SER A 169 -1.77 -6.51 -0.34
C SER A 169 -1.38 -7.98 -0.53
N PHE A 170 -0.83 -8.64 0.49
CA PHE A 170 -0.46 -10.06 0.47
C PHE A 170 -1.64 -11.05 0.61
N LEU A 171 -2.84 -10.58 1.01
CA LEU A 171 -4.05 -11.42 1.18
C LEU A 171 -5.05 -11.27 0.02
N ARG A 172 -4.72 -10.48 -1.01
CA ARG A 172 -5.50 -10.49 -2.26
C ARG A 172 -5.17 -11.77 -3.01
N GLU A 173 -5.90 -12.83 -2.67
CA GLU A 173 -6.06 -14.02 -3.49
C GLU A 173 -6.93 -13.64 -4.70
N GLU A 174 -6.33 -12.95 -5.66
CA GLU A 174 -6.79 -13.02 -7.05
C GLU A 174 -5.77 -13.88 -7.82
N ASP A 175 -6.31 -14.94 -8.41
CA ASP A 175 -5.68 -16.13 -8.96
C ASP A 175 -4.49 -15.90 -9.92
N ASN A 176 -3.49 -16.78 -9.86
CA ASN A 176 -2.30 -16.86 -10.72
C ASN A 176 -1.20 -15.77 -10.55
N ALA A 177 -1.04 -15.16 -9.37
CA ALA A 177 0.16 -14.37 -9.10
C ALA A 177 1.41 -15.25 -9.15
N ILE A 178 2.36 -14.94 -10.04
CA ILE A 178 3.64 -15.65 -10.17
C ILE A 178 4.41 -15.49 -8.85
N LYS A 179 4.69 -16.62 -8.18
CA LYS A 179 5.46 -16.63 -6.92
C LYS A 179 6.86 -17.21 -7.13
N LEU A 180 7.89 -16.39 -6.88
CA LEU A 180 9.27 -16.86 -6.76
C LEU A 180 9.61 -17.22 -5.32
N ALA A 181 10.40 -18.27 -5.14
CA ALA A 181 10.87 -18.74 -3.83
C ALA A 181 12.03 -17.90 -3.25
N THR A 182 12.01 -16.58 -3.44
CA THR A 182 13.15 -15.69 -3.20
C THR A 182 13.19 -15.10 -1.78
N SER A 183 12.06 -15.04 -1.06
CA SER A 183 11.96 -14.27 0.19
C SER A 183 12.81 -14.80 1.35
N VAL A 184 13.12 -16.10 1.39
CA VAL A 184 14.04 -16.68 2.38
C VAL A 184 15.51 -16.34 2.05
N PRO A 185 16.04 -16.67 0.87
CA PRO A 185 17.42 -16.30 0.53
C PRO A 185 17.64 -14.79 0.51
N PHE A 186 16.64 -14.00 0.10
CA PHE A 186 16.66 -12.53 0.18
C PHE A 186 16.94 -12.03 1.59
N ARG A 187 16.14 -12.46 2.59
CA ARG A 187 16.32 -12.06 3.99
C ARG A 187 17.71 -12.44 4.51
N ARG A 188 18.20 -13.64 4.16
CA ARG A 188 19.55 -14.09 4.55
C ARG A 188 20.64 -13.19 3.96
N ALA A 189 20.51 -12.82 2.68
CA ALA A 189 21.44 -11.90 2.01
C ALA A 189 21.44 -10.52 2.68
N ILE A 190 20.27 -9.92 2.88
CA ILE A 190 20.13 -8.60 3.52
C ILE A 190 20.68 -8.59 4.95
N GLU A 191 20.38 -9.62 5.75
CA GLU A 191 20.91 -9.74 7.10
C GLU A 191 22.44 -9.90 7.11
N ALA A 192 22.99 -10.68 6.18
CA ALA A 192 24.43 -10.89 6.09
C ALA A 192 25.16 -9.59 5.66
N ILE A 193 24.62 -8.86 4.68
CA ILE A 193 25.15 -7.56 4.23
C ILE A 193 25.09 -6.53 5.35
N ARG A 194 23.93 -6.35 6.01
CA ARG A 194 23.73 -5.31 7.04
C ARG A 194 24.57 -5.56 8.30
N ASN A 195 24.79 -6.81 8.66
CA ASN A 195 25.57 -7.17 9.84
C ASN A 195 27.06 -7.39 9.54
N GLY A 196 27.50 -7.16 8.29
CA GLY A 196 28.90 -7.32 7.89
C GLY A 196 29.44 -8.74 8.11
N ARG A 197 28.63 -9.77 7.86
CA ARG A 197 29.08 -11.16 8.00
C ARG A 197 30.00 -11.56 6.85
N ASP A 198 31.00 -12.40 7.15
CA ASP A 198 31.95 -12.94 6.18
C ASP A 198 31.26 -13.69 5.02
N ASN A 199 30.07 -14.23 5.26
CA ASN A 199 29.28 -14.95 4.26
C ASN A 199 28.32 -14.07 3.43
N SER A 200 28.44 -12.74 3.50
CA SER A 200 27.51 -11.82 2.80
C SER A 200 27.55 -11.97 1.28
N VAL A 201 28.73 -12.16 0.67
CA VAL A 201 28.89 -12.41 -0.76
C VAL A 201 28.20 -13.73 -1.16
N ILE A 202 28.43 -14.80 -0.40
CA ILE A 202 27.82 -16.12 -0.66
C ILE A 202 26.29 -16.06 -0.54
N ALA A 203 25.77 -15.47 0.54
CA ALA A 203 24.32 -15.34 0.73
C ALA A 203 23.67 -14.49 -0.38
N THR A 204 24.38 -13.47 -0.88
CA THR A 204 23.94 -12.67 -2.02
C THR A 204 23.93 -13.49 -3.31
N SER A 205 24.99 -14.26 -3.56
CA SER A 205 25.07 -15.17 -4.70
C SER A 205 23.92 -16.19 -4.70
N ASP A 206 23.63 -16.83 -3.56
CA ASP A 206 22.51 -17.77 -3.42
C ASP A 206 21.15 -17.13 -3.76
N TYR A 207 20.94 -15.90 -3.29
CA TYR A 207 19.72 -15.15 -3.60
C TYR A 207 19.60 -14.81 -5.08
N LEU A 208 20.66 -14.27 -5.70
CA LEU A 208 20.67 -13.90 -7.11
C LEU A 208 20.53 -15.12 -8.01
N ALA A 209 21.17 -16.25 -7.66
CA ALA A 209 21.00 -17.53 -8.35
C ALA A 209 19.55 -18.03 -8.24
N THR A 210 18.92 -17.89 -7.07
CA THR A 210 17.49 -18.23 -6.89
C THR A 210 16.61 -17.39 -7.83
N VAL A 211 16.83 -16.08 -7.88
CA VAL A 211 16.10 -15.17 -8.78
C VAL A 211 16.25 -15.62 -10.24
N LEU A 212 17.47 -15.88 -10.70
CA LEU A 212 17.73 -16.32 -12.07
C LEU A 212 17.08 -17.66 -12.41
N SER A 213 17.14 -18.62 -11.49
CA SER A 213 16.55 -19.96 -11.71
C SER A 213 15.02 -19.93 -11.81
N GLU A 214 14.39 -18.96 -11.18
CA GLU A 214 12.93 -18.82 -11.13
C GLU A 214 12.40 -17.82 -12.18
N LEU A 215 13.27 -17.02 -12.81
CA LEU A 215 12.91 -15.96 -13.74
C LEU A 215 12.13 -16.46 -14.97
N ASP A 216 12.34 -17.72 -15.37
CA ASP A 216 11.61 -18.35 -16.49
C ASP A 216 10.10 -18.42 -16.26
N LYS A 217 9.63 -18.40 -14.99
CA LYS A 217 8.19 -18.34 -14.65
C LYS A 217 7.51 -17.07 -15.19
N PHE A 218 8.28 -16.02 -15.46
CA PHE A 218 7.78 -14.78 -16.07
C PHE A 218 7.76 -14.82 -17.60
N ARG A 219 8.15 -15.93 -18.25
CA ARG A 219 8.14 -16.03 -19.70
C ARG A 219 6.72 -15.96 -20.25
N ILE A 220 6.53 -15.08 -21.22
CA ILE A 220 5.25 -14.87 -21.92
C ILE A 220 5.41 -15.19 -23.40
N SER A 221 4.27 -15.39 -24.08
CA SER A 221 4.23 -15.58 -25.53
C SER A 221 3.03 -14.84 -26.10
N ALA A 222 3.22 -14.19 -27.24
CA ALA A 222 2.23 -13.42 -27.99
C ALA A 222 1.44 -14.27 -28.99
N VAL A 223 1.86 -15.52 -29.24
CA VAL A 223 1.18 -16.41 -30.19
C VAL A 223 -0.30 -16.57 -29.80
N GLY A 224 -1.19 -16.21 -30.72
CA GLY A 224 -2.64 -16.29 -30.53
C GLY A 224 -3.25 -15.27 -29.57
N LYS A 225 -2.51 -14.22 -29.17
CA LYS A 225 -2.95 -13.23 -28.18
C LYS A 225 -3.00 -11.82 -28.79
N PRO A 226 -4.18 -11.32 -29.21
CA PRO A 226 -4.31 -10.03 -29.87
C PRO A 226 -3.99 -8.83 -28.95
N GLU A 227 -4.18 -8.98 -27.63
CA GLU A 227 -3.89 -7.95 -26.61
C GLU A 227 -2.68 -8.33 -25.76
N PHE A 228 -1.62 -8.82 -26.41
CA PHE A 228 -0.38 -9.21 -25.75
C PHE A 228 0.22 -8.10 -24.88
N ASP A 229 -0.01 -6.83 -25.24
CA ASP A 229 0.50 -5.70 -24.46
C ASP A 229 -0.11 -5.57 -23.06
N GLU A 230 -1.37 -6.01 -22.84
CA GLU A 230 -1.94 -6.09 -21.48
C GLU A 230 -1.25 -7.19 -20.67
N ILE A 231 -0.95 -8.33 -21.31
CA ILE A 231 -0.23 -9.45 -20.68
C ILE A 231 1.18 -9.00 -20.28
N PHE A 232 1.86 -8.25 -21.16
CA PHE A 232 3.17 -7.66 -20.86
C PHE A 232 3.10 -6.72 -19.65
N VAL A 233 2.14 -5.79 -19.60
CA VAL A 233 2.02 -4.83 -18.48
C VAL A 233 1.74 -5.57 -17.18
N LYS A 234 0.78 -6.50 -17.18
CA LYS A 234 0.51 -7.34 -16.01
C LYS A 234 1.75 -8.11 -15.56
N ASN A 235 2.52 -8.67 -16.50
CA ASN A 235 3.70 -9.47 -16.19
C ASN A 235 4.81 -8.65 -15.49
N ILE A 236 5.09 -7.43 -15.96
CA ILE A 236 6.06 -6.55 -15.30
C ILE A 236 5.55 -6.02 -13.96
N ASP A 237 4.22 -5.90 -13.78
CA ASP A 237 3.59 -5.53 -12.51
C ASP A 237 3.64 -6.69 -11.50
N ASP A 238 3.40 -7.93 -11.94
CA ASP A 238 3.56 -9.14 -11.14
C ASP A 238 5.03 -9.31 -10.66
N PHE A 239 6.00 -8.73 -11.37
CA PHE A 239 7.42 -8.74 -10.99
C PHE A 239 7.80 -7.70 -9.92
N LEU A 240 6.93 -6.73 -9.60
CA LEU A 240 7.23 -5.63 -8.67
C LEU A 240 7.77 -6.08 -7.30
N PRO A 241 7.24 -7.13 -6.63
CA PRO A 241 7.77 -7.57 -5.35
C PRO A 241 9.25 -7.97 -5.44
N TYR A 242 9.62 -8.73 -6.47
CA TYR A 242 10.99 -9.22 -6.70
C TYR A 242 11.92 -8.11 -7.14
N ARG A 243 11.40 -7.19 -7.95
CA ARG A 243 12.12 -5.97 -8.31
C ARG A 243 12.46 -5.14 -7.09
N ASN A 244 11.53 -5.01 -6.13
CA ASN A 244 11.77 -4.27 -4.90
C ASN A 244 12.76 -4.99 -3.97
N GLU A 245 12.73 -6.33 -3.89
CA GLU A 245 13.77 -7.11 -3.20
C GLU A 245 15.16 -6.81 -3.80
N LEU A 246 15.30 -6.83 -5.13
CA LEU A 246 16.56 -6.53 -5.82
C LEU A 246 17.03 -5.09 -5.60
N ILE A 247 16.11 -4.10 -5.64
CA ILE A 247 16.44 -2.71 -5.33
C ILE A 247 16.96 -2.58 -3.89
N GLU A 248 16.28 -3.21 -2.92
CA GLU A 248 16.72 -3.17 -1.53
C GLU A 248 18.11 -3.79 -1.37
N LEU A 249 18.39 -4.88 -2.09
CA LEU A 249 19.71 -5.49 -2.15
C LEU A 249 20.75 -4.51 -2.71
N PHE A 250 20.49 -3.87 -3.86
CA PHE A 250 21.43 -2.91 -4.47
C PHE A 250 21.74 -1.74 -3.53
N ILE A 251 20.72 -1.22 -2.83
CA ILE A 251 20.88 -0.16 -1.82
C ILE A 251 21.73 -0.67 -0.65
N ALA A 252 21.49 -1.90 -0.17
CA ALA A 252 22.24 -2.49 0.93
C ALA A 252 23.71 -2.70 0.55
N VAL A 253 23.99 -3.23 -0.65
CA VAL A 253 25.35 -3.39 -1.20
C VAL A 253 26.05 -2.03 -1.26
N ALA A 254 25.44 -1.02 -1.90
CA ALA A 254 26.03 0.31 -2.03
C ALA A 254 26.38 0.96 -0.68
N LYS A 255 25.57 0.68 0.36
CA LYS A 255 25.72 1.27 1.70
C LYS A 255 26.72 0.51 2.58
N TYR A 256 26.67 -0.81 2.60
CA TYR A 256 27.33 -1.62 3.63
C TYR A 256 28.47 -2.49 3.11
N ASN A 257 28.33 -3.08 1.91
CA ASN A 257 29.33 -3.99 1.37
C ASN A 257 29.47 -3.80 -0.15
N CYS A 258 30.32 -2.86 -0.56
CA CYS A 258 30.54 -2.47 -1.96
C CYS A 258 31.99 -2.75 -2.37
N ASP A 259 32.46 -3.96 -2.11
CA ASP A 259 33.79 -4.46 -2.46
C ASP A 259 33.78 -5.22 -3.79
N GLU A 260 34.96 -5.50 -4.34
CA GLU A 260 35.12 -6.14 -5.65
C GLU A 260 34.42 -7.51 -5.75
N PRO A 261 34.54 -8.44 -4.78
CA PRO A 261 33.80 -9.71 -4.82
C PRO A 261 32.28 -9.53 -4.90
N MET A 262 31.71 -8.57 -4.17
CA MET A 262 30.27 -8.29 -4.26
C MET A 262 29.88 -7.71 -5.63
N LEU A 263 30.72 -6.84 -6.20
CA LEU A 263 30.48 -6.28 -7.55
C LEU A 263 30.57 -7.35 -8.64
N GLU A 264 31.48 -8.32 -8.51
CA GLU A 264 31.54 -9.49 -9.40
C GLU A 264 30.25 -10.31 -9.37
N GLU A 265 29.70 -10.60 -8.18
CA GLU A 265 28.45 -11.35 -8.05
C GLU A 265 27.26 -10.60 -8.69
N LEU A 266 27.16 -9.29 -8.48
CA LEU A 266 26.16 -8.46 -9.18
C LEU A 266 26.37 -8.46 -10.69
N HIS A 267 27.61 -8.44 -11.18
CA HIS A 267 27.92 -8.48 -12.60
C HIS A 267 27.48 -9.80 -13.24
N ARG A 268 27.83 -10.92 -12.60
CA ARG A 268 27.39 -12.27 -13.02
C ARG A 268 25.87 -12.40 -13.03
N PHE A 269 25.19 -11.78 -12.07
CA PHE A 269 23.72 -11.73 -12.08
C PHE A 269 23.18 -11.03 -13.33
N PHE A 270 23.74 -9.86 -13.68
CA PHE A 270 23.34 -9.15 -14.90
C PHE A 270 23.67 -9.94 -16.18
N GLU A 271 24.81 -10.64 -16.24
CA GLU A 271 25.10 -11.58 -17.33
C GLU A 271 24.07 -12.72 -17.39
N GLY A 272 23.66 -13.26 -16.23
CA GLY A 272 22.66 -14.30 -16.11
C GLY A 272 21.24 -13.89 -16.55
N ILE A 273 20.93 -12.59 -16.56
CA ILE A 273 19.66 -12.07 -17.10
C ILE A 273 19.65 -12.06 -18.63
N LEU A 274 20.79 -11.80 -19.28
CA LEU A 274 20.86 -11.60 -20.74
C LEU A 274 20.35 -12.77 -21.59
N PRO A 275 20.51 -14.06 -21.21
CA PRO A 275 19.88 -15.18 -21.89
C PRO A 275 18.36 -15.06 -22.05
N PHE A 276 17.66 -14.36 -21.15
CA PHE A 276 16.21 -14.20 -21.19
C PHE A 276 15.73 -13.16 -22.23
N PHE A 277 16.63 -12.33 -22.76
CA PHE A 277 16.28 -11.26 -23.73
C PHE A 277 16.00 -11.78 -25.13
N LYS A 278 16.21 -13.07 -25.34
CA LYS A 278 16.11 -13.73 -26.64
C LYS A 278 15.51 -15.11 -26.50
N ARG A 279 15.25 -15.70 -27.66
CA ARG A 279 14.74 -17.04 -27.81
C ARG A 279 15.68 -18.11 -27.20
N PRO A 280 15.16 -19.00 -26.33
CA PRO A 280 15.82 -20.25 -25.96
C PRO A 280 15.96 -21.21 -27.15
N GLU A 281 17.01 -22.01 -27.18
CA GLU A 281 17.31 -22.91 -28.31
C GLU A 281 16.21 -23.95 -28.57
N ASN A 282 15.49 -24.37 -27.52
CA ASN A 282 14.44 -25.38 -27.55
C ASN A 282 13.06 -24.88 -28.01
N VAL A 283 12.88 -23.57 -28.28
CA VAL A 283 11.57 -22.99 -28.66
C VAL A 283 11.46 -22.86 -30.18
N GLY A 284 10.62 -23.65 -30.84
CA GLY A 284 10.49 -23.65 -32.31
C GLY A 284 9.84 -22.39 -32.91
N THR A 285 8.80 -21.88 -32.26
CA THR A 285 7.97 -20.74 -32.74
C THR A 285 8.00 -19.61 -31.71
N TYR A 286 8.24 -18.38 -32.16
CA TYR A 286 8.32 -17.20 -31.30
C TYR A 286 7.94 -15.94 -32.07
N THR A 287 7.68 -14.87 -31.33
CA THR A 287 7.61 -13.51 -31.86
C THR A 287 8.66 -12.61 -31.20
N ASP A 288 9.06 -11.53 -31.86
CA ASP A 288 10.09 -10.63 -31.33
C ASP A 288 9.71 -9.96 -30.00
N VAL A 289 8.40 -9.81 -29.77
CA VAL A 289 7.79 -9.21 -28.56
C VAL A 289 7.74 -10.16 -27.37
N ASP A 290 7.91 -11.48 -27.56
CA ASP A 290 7.80 -12.49 -26.50
C ASP A 290 8.80 -12.26 -25.34
N TYR A 291 9.90 -11.56 -25.61
CA TYR A 291 10.99 -11.31 -24.66
C TYR A 291 11.07 -9.86 -24.20
N ASP A 292 10.14 -8.99 -24.62
CA ASP A 292 10.18 -7.57 -24.28
C ASP A 292 10.06 -7.36 -22.76
N ASN A 293 9.32 -8.23 -22.04
CA ASN A 293 9.17 -8.13 -20.59
C ASN A 293 10.52 -8.27 -19.87
N PHE A 294 11.33 -9.25 -20.27
CA PHE A 294 12.67 -9.44 -19.71
C PHE A 294 13.60 -8.28 -20.09
N LYS A 295 13.53 -7.78 -21.33
CA LYS A 295 14.29 -6.60 -21.76
C LYS A 295 13.95 -5.38 -20.92
N PHE A 296 12.66 -5.15 -20.63
CA PHE A 296 12.21 -4.07 -19.75
C PHE A 296 12.73 -4.27 -18.32
N ILE A 297 12.54 -5.46 -17.74
CA ILE A 297 12.97 -5.79 -16.38
C ILE A 297 14.48 -5.62 -16.22
N GLY A 298 15.28 -6.14 -17.15
CA GLY A 298 16.74 -6.03 -17.07
C GLY A 298 17.22 -4.59 -17.24
N HIS A 299 16.59 -3.80 -18.13
CA HIS A 299 16.86 -2.37 -18.24
C HIS A 299 16.55 -1.63 -16.93
N GLU A 300 15.36 -1.87 -16.36
CA GLU A 300 14.89 -1.29 -15.11
C GLU A 300 15.85 -1.62 -13.96
N LEU A 301 16.19 -2.89 -13.77
CA LEU A 301 17.11 -3.35 -12.72
C LEU A 301 18.52 -2.77 -12.87
N PHE A 302 19.03 -2.67 -14.10
CA PHE A 302 20.35 -2.09 -14.35
C PHE A 302 20.38 -0.60 -13.98
N LEU A 303 19.34 0.16 -14.34
CA LEU A 303 19.18 1.55 -13.92
C LEU A 303 19.12 1.69 -12.40
N TYR A 304 18.38 0.83 -11.70
CA TYR A 304 18.33 0.85 -10.23
C TYR A 304 19.68 0.51 -9.59
N CYS A 305 20.44 -0.44 -10.14
CA CYS A 305 21.78 -0.77 -9.63
C CYS A 305 22.71 0.44 -9.74
N ILE A 306 22.83 1.05 -10.93
CA ILE A 306 23.65 2.24 -11.13
C ILE A 306 23.14 3.42 -10.30
N GLY A 307 21.83 3.63 -10.24
CA GLY A 307 21.20 4.67 -9.43
C GLY A 307 21.49 4.52 -7.93
N ALA A 308 21.44 3.29 -7.40
CA ALA A 308 21.78 2.99 -6.02
C ALA A 308 23.24 3.34 -5.71
N LEU A 309 24.18 2.96 -6.59
CA LEU A 309 25.61 3.25 -6.43
C LEU A 309 25.89 4.75 -6.51
N VAL A 310 25.35 5.43 -7.53
CA VAL A 310 25.51 6.87 -7.75
C VAL A 310 24.93 7.69 -6.60
N SER A 311 23.73 7.35 -6.12
CA SER A 311 23.08 8.05 -4.99
C SER A 311 23.88 7.96 -3.67
N ARG A 312 24.74 6.95 -3.53
CA ARG A 312 25.65 6.77 -2.39
C ARG A 312 27.08 7.23 -2.65
N GLY A 313 27.32 7.86 -3.81
CA GLY A 313 28.64 8.36 -4.20
C GLY A 313 29.67 7.26 -4.46
N ARG A 314 29.23 6.03 -4.76
CA ARG A 314 30.05 4.88 -5.15
C ARG A 314 30.33 4.91 -6.66
N PHE A 315 30.95 5.98 -7.13
CA PHE A 315 31.18 6.21 -8.56
C PHE A 315 32.12 5.18 -9.19
N ASP A 316 33.15 4.73 -8.46
CA ASP A 316 34.07 3.68 -8.94
C ASP A 316 33.34 2.33 -9.14
N ALA A 317 32.46 1.98 -8.20
CA ALA A 317 31.63 0.79 -8.33
C ALA A 317 30.61 0.89 -9.48
N ALA A 318 30.00 2.07 -9.69
CA ALA A 318 29.18 2.28 -10.88
C ALA A 318 30.02 2.18 -12.17
N ALA A 319 31.24 2.73 -12.16
CA ALA A 319 32.16 2.68 -13.28
C ALA A 319 32.57 1.24 -13.62
N TYR A 320 32.71 0.36 -12.62
CA TYR A 320 32.97 -1.07 -12.82
C TYR A 320 31.95 -1.70 -13.80
N PHE A 321 30.65 -1.51 -13.58
CA PHE A 321 29.61 -2.07 -14.47
C PHE A 321 29.61 -1.46 -15.88
N VAL A 322 30.02 -0.20 -16.00
CA VAL A 322 30.04 0.52 -17.28
C VAL A 322 31.31 0.20 -18.09
N ASN A 323 32.42 -0.08 -17.40
CA ASN A 323 33.72 -0.32 -18.02
C ASN A 323 33.93 -1.79 -18.40
N ASN A 324 33.33 -2.72 -17.65
CA ASN A 324 33.41 -4.14 -17.96
C ASN A 324 32.38 -4.54 -19.02
N GLU A 325 32.77 -5.51 -19.85
CA GLU A 325 31.87 -6.12 -20.82
C GLU A 325 31.09 -7.28 -20.17
N TYR A 326 29.96 -7.61 -20.79
CA TYR A 326 29.04 -8.66 -20.38
C TYR A 326 29.07 -9.79 -21.39
N PHE A 327 29.21 -11.02 -20.90
CA PHE A 327 29.16 -12.20 -21.73
C PHE A 327 27.72 -12.48 -22.20
N VAL A 328 27.55 -12.58 -23.52
CA VAL A 328 26.28 -12.97 -24.14
C VAL A 328 26.49 -14.23 -24.96
N ALA A 329 26.09 -15.38 -24.41
CA ALA A 329 26.17 -16.67 -25.11
C ALA A 329 25.42 -16.62 -26.45
N SER A 330 26.11 -16.74 -27.59
CA SER A 330 25.46 -16.65 -28.91
C SER A 330 24.56 -17.85 -29.17
N SER A 331 23.36 -17.62 -29.71
CA SER A 331 22.61 -18.67 -30.41
C SER A 331 23.10 -18.69 -31.86
N ILE A 332 23.63 -19.85 -32.28
CA ILE A 332 23.94 -20.33 -33.64
C ILE A 332 23.96 -19.25 -34.74
N GLY A 333 25.15 -18.86 -35.20
CA GLY A 333 25.33 -18.21 -36.52
C GLY A 333 26.27 -17.01 -36.60
N ASN A 334 26.55 -16.32 -35.49
CA ASN A 334 27.46 -15.16 -35.49
C ASN A 334 28.85 -15.54 -34.99
N ARG A 335 29.86 -15.49 -35.87
CA ARG A 335 31.30 -15.56 -35.55
C ARG A 335 31.83 -14.32 -34.78
N LEU A 336 30.95 -13.59 -34.09
CA LEU A 336 31.28 -12.31 -33.46
C LEU A 336 31.65 -12.51 -31.99
N ASN A 337 32.54 -11.64 -31.48
CA ASN A 337 32.92 -11.53 -30.07
C ASN A 337 31.66 -11.68 -29.18
N PRO A 338 31.60 -12.60 -28.19
CA PRO A 338 30.44 -12.77 -27.32
C PRO A 338 30.33 -11.68 -26.24
N MET A 339 31.41 -10.92 -26.01
CA MET A 339 31.42 -9.82 -25.05
C MET A 339 30.70 -8.59 -25.62
N ARG A 340 29.87 -7.96 -24.80
CA ARG A 340 29.06 -6.79 -25.14
C ARG A 340 29.20 -5.73 -24.07
N THR A 341 29.28 -4.46 -24.47
CA THR A 341 29.19 -3.33 -23.52
C THR A 341 27.84 -3.33 -22.79
N PHE A 342 27.75 -2.61 -21.67
CA PHE A 342 26.51 -2.38 -20.89
C PHE A 342 25.29 -1.93 -21.73
N VAL A 343 25.49 -1.37 -22.93
CA VAL A 343 24.40 -0.99 -23.85
C VAL A 343 23.48 -2.15 -24.21
N VAL A 344 23.92 -3.40 -24.03
CA VAL A 344 23.07 -4.60 -24.20
C VAL A 344 21.82 -4.59 -23.31
N PHE A 345 21.83 -3.89 -22.17
CA PHE A 345 20.66 -3.74 -21.30
C PHE A 345 19.62 -2.76 -21.85
N ARG A 346 19.96 -1.94 -22.85
CA ARG A 346 19.01 -1.06 -23.54
C ARG A 346 18.55 -1.71 -24.83
N ASN A 347 17.27 -2.09 -24.88
CA ASN A 347 16.65 -2.68 -26.05
C ASN A 347 15.41 -1.90 -26.49
N HIS A 348 15.08 -1.99 -27.78
CA HIS A 348 13.80 -1.53 -28.29
C HIS A 348 12.68 -2.46 -27.81
N LEU A 349 11.58 -1.88 -27.34
CA LEU A 349 10.41 -2.60 -26.81
C LEU A 349 9.20 -2.37 -27.72
N GLN A 350 9.05 -3.23 -28.72
CA GLN A 350 7.97 -3.12 -29.72
C GLN A 350 6.59 -3.23 -29.06
N THR A 351 6.46 -3.99 -27.98
CA THR A 351 5.20 -4.14 -27.23
C THR A 351 4.66 -2.79 -26.74
N LEU A 352 5.53 -1.88 -26.30
CA LEU A 352 5.13 -0.56 -25.83
C LEU A 352 4.67 0.34 -26.99
N GLU A 353 5.29 0.26 -28.16
CA GLU A 353 4.83 1.00 -29.35
C GLU A 353 3.44 0.53 -29.79
N LEU A 354 3.23 -0.80 -29.80
CA LEU A 354 1.94 -1.41 -30.12
C LEU A 354 0.86 -0.96 -29.13
N ARG A 355 1.16 -0.94 -27.82
CA ARG A 355 0.25 -0.43 -26.79
C ARG A 355 -0.12 1.03 -27.01
N ASN A 356 0.88 1.89 -27.22
CA ASN A 356 0.67 3.33 -27.40
C ASN A 356 -0.26 3.61 -28.59
N ARG A 357 -0.08 2.85 -29.68
CA ARG A 357 -0.92 2.93 -30.88
C ARG A 357 -2.32 2.35 -30.67
N ARG A 358 -2.44 1.12 -30.12
CA ARG A 358 -3.72 0.43 -29.91
C ARG A 358 -4.66 1.22 -29.01
N LEU A 359 -4.12 1.77 -27.92
CA LEU A 359 -4.89 2.52 -26.92
C LEU A 359 -4.99 4.03 -27.24
N GLY A 360 -4.34 4.51 -28.31
CA GLY A 360 -4.38 5.93 -28.69
C GLY A 360 -3.87 6.89 -27.61
N LEU A 361 -2.89 6.46 -26.81
CA LEU A 361 -2.47 7.21 -25.61
C LEU A 361 -1.69 8.49 -25.93
N ASN A 362 -1.16 8.61 -27.16
CA ASN A 362 -0.38 9.75 -27.64
C ASN A 362 0.78 10.13 -26.71
N ARG A 363 1.44 9.13 -26.10
CA ARG A 363 2.59 9.33 -25.21
C ARG A 363 3.89 9.40 -26.01
N SER A 364 4.80 10.29 -25.59
CA SER A 364 6.13 10.41 -26.20
C SER A 364 7.03 9.20 -25.93
N SER A 365 6.96 8.61 -24.74
CA SER A 365 7.57 7.30 -24.42
C SER A 365 6.80 6.63 -23.29
N LEU A 366 6.10 5.53 -23.60
CA LEU A 366 5.49 4.69 -22.57
C LEU A 366 6.54 4.01 -21.69
N HIS A 367 7.75 3.80 -22.20
CA HIS A 367 8.85 3.24 -21.43
C HIS A 367 9.23 4.19 -20.29
N ALA A 368 9.41 5.47 -20.59
CA ALA A 368 9.67 6.52 -19.60
C ALA A 368 8.53 6.63 -18.56
N ASP A 369 7.27 6.61 -19.02
CA ASP A 369 6.09 6.67 -18.15
C ASP A 369 6.01 5.47 -17.19
N LEU A 370 6.32 4.26 -17.65
CA LEU A 370 6.37 3.08 -16.80
C LEU A 370 7.53 3.16 -15.79
N LEU A 371 8.73 3.55 -16.22
CA LEU A 371 9.87 3.72 -15.32
C LEU A 371 9.58 4.73 -14.21
N LYS A 372 8.92 5.86 -14.54
CA LYS A 372 8.54 6.88 -13.56
C LYS A 372 7.46 6.40 -12.60
N THR A 373 6.33 5.92 -13.12
CA THR A 373 5.18 5.53 -12.27
C THR A 373 5.57 4.40 -11.32
N ARG A 374 6.36 3.43 -11.80
CA ARG A 374 6.80 2.31 -10.99
C ARG A 374 7.99 2.65 -10.08
N SER A 375 8.56 3.85 -10.13
CA SER A 375 9.66 4.26 -9.23
C SER A 375 9.20 4.73 -7.85
N GLU A 376 7.91 5.01 -7.71
CA GLU A 376 7.30 5.43 -6.45
C GLU A 376 7.50 4.37 -5.36
N ALA A 377 7.81 4.80 -4.14
CA ALA A 377 8.01 3.94 -2.97
C ALA A 377 9.14 2.89 -3.05
N THR A 378 10.10 3.02 -3.98
CA THR A 378 11.24 2.10 -4.10
C THR A 378 12.40 2.38 -3.14
N GLY A 379 12.39 3.53 -2.45
CA GLY A 379 13.50 3.97 -1.61
C GLY A 379 14.64 4.67 -2.37
N ILE A 380 14.53 4.78 -3.70
CA ILE A 380 15.41 5.60 -4.56
C ILE A 380 14.54 6.66 -5.25
N ASP A 381 14.90 7.93 -5.09
CA ASP A 381 14.24 9.02 -5.80
C ASP A 381 14.43 8.88 -7.32
N PHE A 382 13.39 9.15 -8.10
CA PHE A 382 13.42 9.03 -9.56
C PHE A 382 14.55 9.84 -10.21
N ARG A 383 14.98 10.95 -9.61
CA ARG A 383 16.12 11.75 -10.09
C ARG A 383 17.43 10.96 -10.07
N HIS A 384 17.59 9.99 -9.18
CA HIS A 384 18.77 9.13 -9.18
C HIS A 384 18.76 8.14 -10.34
N LEU A 385 17.58 7.67 -10.77
CA LEU A 385 17.45 6.90 -12.01
C LEU A 385 17.78 7.77 -13.22
N MET A 386 17.25 8.98 -13.28
CA MET A 386 17.58 9.95 -14.33
C MET A 386 19.09 10.25 -14.36
N THR A 387 19.72 10.37 -13.20
CA THR A 387 21.18 10.57 -13.11
C THR A 387 21.95 9.37 -13.64
N ALA A 388 21.55 8.14 -13.27
CA ALA A 388 22.14 6.91 -13.80
C ALA A 388 22.00 6.83 -15.32
N ASP A 389 20.80 7.08 -15.83
CA ASP A 389 20.46 7.06 -17.25
C ASP A 389 21.29 8.08 -18.05
N LEU A 390 21.51 9.28 -17.49
CA LEU A 390 22.40 10.30 -18.06
C LEU A 390 23.86 9.82 -18.11
N PHE A 391 24.39 9.21 -17.04
CA PHE A 391 25.74 8.66 -17.06
C PHE A 391 25.90 7.57 -18.13
N LEU A 392 24.93 6.64 -18.24
CA LEU A 392 24.94 5.57 -19.23
C LEU A 392 24.86 6.13 -20.66
N TYR A 393 24.01 7.13 -20.91
CA TYR A 393 23.95 7.87 -22.16
C TYR A 393 25.30 8.47 -22.53
N LEU A 394 25.89 9.28 -21.63
CA LEU A 394 27.18 9.94 -21.84
C LEU A 394 28.31 8.93 -22.12
N ARG A 395 28.26 7.76 -21.47
CA ARG A 395 29.28 6.71 -21.59
C ARG A 395 29.17 5.86 -22.84
N SER A 396 27.98 5.74 -23.39
CA SER A 396 27.74 4.97 -24.61
C SER A 396 28.16 5.70 -25.90
N HIS A 397 28.46 6.99 -25.82
CA HIS A 397 28.94 7.77 -26.96
C HIS A 397 30.43 7.53 -27.19
N LYS A 398 30.73 6.38 -27.79
CA LYS A 398 32.06 6.04 -28.34
C LYS A 398 32.02 6.02 -29.87
N GLU A 399 33.17 6.25 -30.51
CA GLU A 399 33.26 6.38 -31.97
C GLU A 399 32.78 5.12 -32.71
N ASP A 400 33.07 3.93 -32.18
CA ASP A 400 32.74 2.62 -32.77
C ASP A 400 31.36 2.05 -32.40
N GLN A 401 30.60 2.75 -31.55
CA GLN A 401 29.29 2.26 -31.11
C GLN A 401 28.19 2.67 -32.10
N SER A 402 27.65 1.69 -32.82
CA SER A 402 26.63 1.89 -33.86
C SER A 402 25.27 2.31 -33.29
N ARG A 403 24.93 1.84 -32.08
CA ARG A 403 23.70 2.20 -31.36
C ARG A 403 24.08 2.58 -29.92
N PRO A 404 24.11 3.87 -29.57
CA PRO A 404 24.37 4.30 -28.19
C PRO A 404 23.17 3.97 -27.29
N TRP A 405 23.39 4.08 -25.98
CA TRP A 405 22.35 4.05 -24.96
C TRP A 405 21.38 5.20 -25.19
N TRP A 406 20.07 4.94 -25.12
CA TRP A 406 19.04 5.97 -25.20
C TRP A 406 18.44 6.18 -23.80
N PRO A 407 18.46 7.41 -23.27
CA PRO A 407 18.09 7.65 -21.88
C PRO A 407 16.59 7.91 -21.75
N GLU A 408 15.80 6.85 -21.60
CA GLU A 408 14.33 6.90 -21.53
C GLU A 408 13.82 7.86 -20.44
N THR A 409 14.46 7.87 -19.27
CA THR A 409 14.01 8.66 -18.12
C THR A 409 14.25 10.17 -18.31
N LEU A 410 15.17 10.56 -19.20
CA LEU A 410 15.49 11.96 -19.47
C LEU A 410 14.43 12.68 -20.31
N LEU A 411 13.37 11.98 -20.75
CA LEU A 411 12.14 12.59 -21.22
C LEU A 411 11.68 13.72 -20.29
N TYR A 412 11.71 13.47 -18.97
CA TYR A 412 11.23 14.44 -17.98
C TYR A 412 12.18 15.62 -17.78
N ALA A 413 13.48 15.47 -18.08
CA ALA A 413 14.44 16.57 -18.07
C ALA A 413 14.36 17.44 -19.34
N ALA A 414 13.91 16.86 -20.47
CA ALA A 414 13.70 17.60 -21.70
C ALA A 414 12.49 18.56 -21.61
N PHE A 415 11.43 18.19 -20.88
CA PHE A 415 10.26 19.04 -20.68
C PHE A 415 10.36 20.00 -19.50
N ASP A 416 11.02 19.59 -18.41
CA ASP A 416 11.22 20.39 -17.20
C ASP A 416 12.71 20.37 -16.85
N PRO A 417 13.49 21.39 -17.26
CA PRO A 417 14.93 21.42 -17.03
C PRO A 417 15.26 21.28 -15.55
N ILE A 418 16.02 20.23 -15.23
CA ILE A 418 16.48 19.95 -13.86
C ILE A 418 17.99 20.08 -13.75
N THR A 419 18.43 20.53 -12.58
CA THR A 419 19.84 20.44 -12.20
C THR A 419 20.09 19.12 -11.50
N PHE A 420 20.99 18.32 -12.08
CA PHE A 420 21.49 17.11 -11.42
C PHE A 420 22.56 17.48 -10.38
N GLU A 421 22.28 17.14 -9.12
CA GLU A 421 23.14 17.46 -7.97
C GLU A 421 24.61 17.01 -8.18
N VAL A 422 24.81 15.84 -8.79
CA VAL A 422 26.16 15.31 -9.07
C VAL A 422 26.97 16.24 -9.97
N PHE A 423 26.35 16.84 -10.99
CA PHE A 423 27.02 17.75 -11.92
C PHE A 423 27.15 19.16 -11.33
N ALA A 424 26.17 19.61 -10.53
CA ALA A 424 26.28 20.85 -9.77
C ALA A 424 27.46 20.82 -8.78
N ARG A 425 27.63 19.69 -8.06
CA ARG A 425 28.78 19.46 -7.16
C ARG A 425 30.11 19.36 -7.92
N ALA A 426 30.07 18.87 -9.15
CA ALA A 426 31.24 18.74 -10.01
C ALA A 426 31.82 20.08 -10.49
N LYS A 427 31.24 21.22 -10.09
CA LYS A 427 31.93 22.52 -10.13
C LYS A 427 33.28 22.48 -9.40
N SER A 428 33.35 21.73 -8.29
CA SER A 428 34.60 21.46 -7.56
C SER A 428 35.49 20.48 -8.32
N LYS A 429 36.76 20.83 -8.54
CA LYS A 429 37.76 19.94 -9.15
C LYS A 429 37.91 18.63 -8.37
N ALA A 430 37.97 18.70 -7.04
CA ALA A 430 38.06 17.52 -6.18
C ALA A 430 36.84 16.60 -6.32
N TYR A 431 35.64 17.16 -6.49
CA TYR A 431 34.44 16.35 -6.74
C TYR A 431 34.42 15.78 -8.16
N PHE A 432 34.86 16.55 -9.16
CA PHE A 432 34.98 16.07 -10.54
C PHE A 432 35.89 14.84 -10.61
N GLU A 433 37.04 14.85 -9.92
CA GLU A 433 37.94 13.69 -9.84
C GLU A 433 37.25 12.42 -9.33
N ARG A 434 36.24 12.55 -8.45
CA ARG A 434 35.48 11.39 -7.95
C ARG A 434 34.49 10.81 -8.96
N ILE A 435 33.90 11.64 -9.83
CA ILE A 435 32.90 11.16 -10.82
C ILE A 435 33.53 10.81 -12.15
N LYS A 436 34.75 11.31 -12.39
CA LYS A 436 35.52 11.14 -13.61
C LYS A 436 35.69 9.68 -14.06
N PRO A 437 35.93 8.69 -13.16
CA PRO A 437 35.98 7.28 -13.55
C PRO A 437 34.68 6.78 -14.18
N LEU A 438 33.52 7.20 -13.65
CA LEU A 438 32.21 6.86 -14.20
C LEU A 438 31.91 7.60 -15.50
N LEU A 439 32.43 8.81 -15.70
CA LEU A 439 32.43 9.51 -16.99
C LEU A 439 33.41 8.88 -17.98
N GLY A 440 34.39 8.12 -17.48
CA GLY A 440 35.47 7.49 -18.23
C GLY A 440 36.15 8.45 -19.18
N VAL A 441 36.65 9.55 -18.61
CA VAL A 441 37.44 10.61 -19.22
C VAL A 441 38.67 10.84 -18.35
N ALA A 442 39.79 11.27 -18.92
CA ALA A 442 41.03 11.52 -18.17
C ALA A 442 41.04 12.88 -17.46
N ASP A 443 40.37 13.89 -18.04
CA ASP A 443 40.34 15.27 -17.57
C ASP A 443 39.08 16.01 -18.05
N LYS A 444 38.96 17.30 -17.68
CA LYS A 444 37.85 18.17 -18.08
C LYS A 444 37.84 18.37 -19.60
N GLU A 445 39.01 18.53 -20.21
CA GLU A 445 39.16 18.81 -21.63
C GLU A 445 38.64 17.64 -22.47
N GLU A 446 38.90 16.39 -22.07
CA GLU A 446 38.34 15.20 -22.69
C GLU A 446 36.82 15.13 -22.52
N PHE A 447 36.30 15.50 -21.35
CA PHE A 447 34.86 15.58 -21.14
C PHE A 447 34.20 16.59 -22.09
N VAL A 448 34.76 17.80 -22.21
CA VAL A 448 34.28 18.83 -23.14
C VAL A 448 34.35 18.35 -24.60
N ARG A 449 35.44 17.67 -24.99
CA ARG A 449 35.54 17.06 -26.33
C ARG A 449 34.43 16.04 -26.58
N ARG A 450 34.15 15.15 -25.62
CA ARG A 450 33.10 14.13 -25.75
C ARG A 450 31.70 14.75 -25.88
N ILE A 451 31.39 15.78 -25.10
CA ILE A 451 30.13 16.52 -25.27
C ILE A 451 30.07 17.19 -26.64
N THR A 452 31.16 17.81 -27.10
CA THR A 452 31.20 18.43 -28.43
C THR A 452 30.97 17.41 -29.55
N GLN A 453 31.53 16.20 -29.44
CA GLN A 453 31.30 15.10 -30.39
C GLN A 453 29.83 14.64 -30.43
N ILE A 454 29.12 14.67 -29.30
CA ILE A 454 27.68 14.39 -29.27
C ILE A 454 26.91 15.42 -30.11
N TYR A 455 27.22 16.72 -29.96
CA TYR A 455 26.57 17.78 -30.75
C TYR A 455 26.99 17.82 -32.22
N ALA A 456 28.14 17.24 -32.57
CA ALA A 456 28.54 17.03 -33.95
C ALA A 456 27.70 15.94 -34.66
N ARG A 457 26.92 15.16 -33.90
CA ARG A 457 26.01 14.12 -34.37
C ARG A 457 24.59 14.37 -33.83
N PRO A 458 23.86 15.40 -34.33
CA PRO A 458 22.56 15.79 -33.78
C PRO A 458 21.52 14.66 -33.76
N GLU A 459 21.65 13.66 -34.65
CA GLU A 459 20.81 12.46 -34.69
C GLU A 459 20.96 11.56 -33.46
N ARG A 460 22.04 11.75 -32.67
CA ARG A 460 22.32 11.03 -31.43
C ARG A 460 21.87 11.79 -30.17
N ILE A 461 21.38 13.02 -30.31
CA ILE A 461 20.80 13.77 -29.21
C ILE A 461 19.36 13.27 -28.99
N PRO A 462 18.99 12.83 -27.77
CA PRO A 462 17.64 12.39 -27.48
C PRO A 462 16.62 13.47 -27.81
N LYS A 463 15.57 13.05 -28.51
CA LYS A 463 14.49 13.91 -28.96
C LYS A 463 13.16 13.19 -28.76
N TRP A 464 12.22 13.90 -28.15
CA TRP A 464 10.85 13.43 -27.94
C TRP A 464 9.89 14.47 -28.49
N SER A 465 9.14 14.12 -29.52
CA SER A 465 8.29 15.07 -30.26
C SER A 465 9.11 16.26 -30.80
N TRP A 466 8.87 17.48 -30.33
CA TRP A 466 9.61 18.69 -30.72
C TRP A 466 10.74 19.04 -29.75
N ASP A 467 10.79 18.45 -28.56
CA ASP A 467 11.76 18.77 -27.51
C ASP A 467 13.02 17.90 -27.63
N SER A 468 14.19 18.55 -27.59
CA SER A 468 15.50 17.90 -27.62
C SER A 468 16.22 18.13 -26.30
N LEU A 469 16.98 17.12 -25.86
CA LEU A 469 17.73 17.18 -24.62
C LEU A 469 18.90 18.17 -24.71
N ASP A 470 18.97 19.17 -23.82
CA ASP A 470 20.16 20.02 -23.67
C ASP A 470 21.18 19.36 -22.74
N VAL A 471 22.04 18.52 -23.33
CA VAL A 471 23.07 17.78 -22.59
C VAL A 471 24.08 18.73 -21.91
N LYS A 472 24.40 19.88 -22.51
CA LYS A 472 25.38 20.84 -21.95
C LYS A 472 24.87 21.45 -20.65
N GLU A 473 23.58 21.82 -20.63
CA GLU A 473 22.94 22.38 -19.44
C GLU A 473 22.85 21.35 -18.32
N LEU A 474 22.40 20.12 -18.62
CA LEU A 474 22.22 19.06 -17.62
C LEU A 474 23.53 18.65 -16.93
N VAL A 475 24.66 18.66 -17.66
CA VAL A 475 25.98 18.35 -17.09
C VAL A 475 26.71 19.59 -16.55
N GLN A 476 26.08 20.77 -16.61
CA GLN A 476 26.67 22.06 -16.26
C GLN A 476 28.07 22.28 -16.86
N LEU A 477 28.20 22.07 -18.18
CA LEU A 477 29.49 21.97 -18.86
C LEU A 477 30.42 23.17 -18.60
N ASP A 478 29.88 24.39 -18.55
CA ASP A 478 30.67 25.60 -18.33
C ASP A 478 31.19 25.72 -16.89
N ALA A 479 30.43 25.20 -15.92
CA ALA A 479 30.78 25.26 -14.50
C ALA A 479 31.65 24.08 -14.04
N ILE A 480 31.69 22.97 -14.77
CA ILE A 480 32.38 21.75 -14.33
C ILE A 480 33.88 21.97 -14.11
N ALA A 481 34.40 21.46 -12.99
CA ALA A 481 35.79 21.54 -12.53
C ALA A 481 36.42 22.95 -12.62
N THR A 482 35.65 23.99 -12.30
CA THR A 482 36.12 25.39 -12.34
C THR A 482 36.68 25.89 -11.01
N THR A 483 36.22 25.35 -9.88
CA THR A 483 36.64 25.77 -8.52
C THR A 483 37.48 24.74 -7.81
#